data_AF-A0A3M2BUB8-F1
#
_entry.id   AF-A0A3M2BUB8-F1
#
_cell.length_a   1.000
_cell.length_b   1.000
_cell.length_c   1.000
_cell.angle_alpha   90.00
_cell.angle_beta   90.00
_cell.angle_gamma   90.00
#
_symmetry.space_group_name_H-M   'P 1'
#
loop_
_entity.id
_entity.type
_entity.pdbx_description
1 polymer ?
#
loop_
_entity_poly.entity_id
_entity_poly.type
_entity_poly.pdbx_seq_one_letter_code
_entity_poly.pdbx_strand_id
1 'polypeptide(L)' 'MPSRVLITETLSDAAAKLLAQHAEVVWCPYDSSQLDQQLAQAEGLVVRTYTIVNESFLDKA' A
#
# COMPACT_ATOMS: atom_id res chain seq x y z
N MET A 1 -11.78 -5.90 -11.72
CA MET A 1 -11.83 -4.78 -10.76
C MET A 1 -10.51 -4.01 -10.90
N PRO A 2 -10.47 -2.69 -10.66
CA PRO A 2 -9.20 -1.96 -10.67
C PRO A 2 -8.28 -2.52 -9.58
N SER A 3 -6.97 -2.54 -9.82
CA SER A 3 -6.06 -3.11 -8.83
C SER A 3 -6.05 -2.28 -7.55
N ARG A 4 -6.05 -2.92 -6.37
CA ARG A 4 -6.00 -2.20 -5.09
C ARG A 4 -4.55 -1.95 -4.67
N VAL A 5 -4.15 -0.68 -4.55
CA VAL A 5 -2.79 -0.30 -4.16
C VAL A 5 -2.80 0.44 -2.83
N LEU A 6 -2.06 -0.09 -1.87
CA LEU A 6 -1.91 0.48 -0.54
C LEU A 6 -0.70 1.43 -0.49
N ILE A 7 -0.88 2.60 0.11
CA ILE A 7 0.19 3.57 0.36
C ILE A 7 0.42 3.64 1.87
N THR A 8 1.60 3.19 2.32
CA THR A 8 1.97 3.16 3.75
C THR A 8 2.88 4.29 4.19
N GLU A 9 3.25 5.18 3.27
CA GLU A 9 4.19 6.28 3.48
C GLU A 9 3.69 7.54 2.78
N THR A 10 4.34 8.69 3.03
CA THR A 10 4.10 9.90 2.26
C THR A 10 4.36 9.68 0.75
N LEU A 11 3.34 9.96 -0.07
CA LEU A 11 3.44 10.05 -1.53
C LEU A 11 3.01 11.45 -1.98
N SER A 12 3.65 12.02 -2.99
CA SER A 12 3.25 13.34 -3.50
C SER A 12 1.88 13.28 -4.16
N ASP A 13 1.11 14.36 -4.07
CA ASP A 13 -0.23 14.47 -4.67
C ASP A 13 -0.24 14.15 -6.16
N ALA A 14 0.79 14.59 -6.90
CA ALA A 14 0.90 14.34 -8.33
C ALA A 14 1.04 12.84 -8.63
N ALA A 15 1.86 12.12 -7.87
CA ALA A 15 2.05 10.69 -8.02
C ALA A 15 0.80 9.90 -7.58
N ALA A 16 0.17 10.29 -6.47
CA ALA A 16 -1.07 9.68 -6.01
C ALA A 16 -2.21 9.84 -7.03
N LYS A 17 -2.35 11.04 -7.62
CA LYS A 17 -3.35 11.30 -8.68
C LYS A 17 -3.08 10.49 -9.94
N LEU A 18 -1.81 10.31 -10.33
CA LEU A 18 -1.46 9.46 -11.47
C LEU A 18 -1.82 8.00 -11.19
N LEU A 19 -1.45 7.48 -10.02
CA LEU A 19 -1.75 6.10 -9.63
C LEU A 19 -3.27 5.82 -9.57
N ALA A 20 -4.04 6.78 -9.05
CA ALA A 20 -5.50 6.69 -8.95
C ALA A 20 -6.23 6.64 -10.31
N GLN A 21 -5.55 6.95 -11.43
CA GLN A 21 -6.11 6.76 -12.77
C GLN A 21 -6.14 5.28 -13.19
N HIS A 22 -5.37 4.42 -12.50
CA HIS A 22 -5.17 3.02 -12.88
C HIS A 22 -5.53 2.02 -11.77
N ALA A 23 -5.63 2.48 -10.52
CA ALA A 23 -5.79 1.64 -9.34
C ALA A 23 -6.74 2.29 -8.32
N GLU A 24 -7.37 1.46 -7.48
CA GLU A 24 -7.95 1.93 -6.23
C GLU A 24 -6.82 2.22 -5.25
N VAL A 25 -6.62 3.50 -4.92
CA VAL A 25 -5.55 3.92 -4.02
C VAL A 25 -6.08 4.05 -2.59
N VAL A 26 -5.45 3.33 -1.67
CA VAL A 26 -5.82 3.32 -0.25
C VAL A 26 -4.64 3.83 0.57
N TRP A 27 -4.88 4.86 1.37
CA TRP A 27 -3.89 5.35 2.32
C TRP A 27 -4.03 4.59 3.64
N CYS A 28 -2.98 3.90 4.07
CA CYS A 28 -2.95 3.18 5.33
C CYS A 28 -1.53 3.26 5.91
N PRO A 29 -1.27 4.19 6.84
CA PRO A 29 0.04 4.34 7.45
C PRO A 29 0.60 3.00 7.95
N TYR A 30 1.92 2.80 7.85
CA TYR A 30 2.56 1.53 8.21
C TYR A 30 2.29 1.09 9.67
N ASP A 31 2.05 2.04 10.57
CA ASP A 31 1.75 1.80 11.99
C ASP A 31 0.24 1.67 12.29
N SER A 32 -0.60 1.70 11.26
CA SER A 32 -2.04 1.51 11.39
C SER A 32 -2.38 0.11 11.90
N SER A 33 -3.31 0.03 12.87
CA SER A 33 -3.89 -1.24 13.31
C SER A 33 -4.67 -1.97 12.22
N GLN A 34 -5.00 -1.29 11.12
CA GLN A 34 -5.69 -1.86 9.97
C GLN A 34 -4.74 -2.36 8.88
N LEU A 35 -3.41 -2.21 9.04
CA LEU A 35 -2.45 -2.53 7.99
C LEU A 35 -2.62 -3.97 7.50
N ASP A 36 -2.59 -4.95 8.40
CA ASP A 36 -2.68 -6.38 8.03
C ASP A 36 -4.00 -6.68 7.28
N GLN A 37 -5.12 -6.06 7.68
CA GLN A 37 -6.40 -6.21 6.99
C GLN A 37 -6.39 -5.61 5.57
N GLN A 38 -5.76 -4.45 5.40
CA GLN A 38 -5.67 -3.78 4.11
C GLN A 38 -4.66 -4.45 3.19
N LEU A 39 -3.56 -4.96 3.75
CA LEU A 39 -2.48 -5.62 3.04
C LEU A 39 -2.98 -6.93 2.39
N ALA A 40 -3.76 -7.74 3.10
CA ALA A 40 -4.37 -8.97 2.59
C ALA A 40 -5.35 -8.78 1.41
N GLN A 41 -5.68 -7.53 1.07
CA GLN A 41 -6.55 -7.17 -0.05
C GLN A 41 -5.80 -6.40 -1.14
N ALA A 42 -4.53 -6.06 -0.90
CA ALA A 42 -3.75 -5.21 -1.77
C ALA A 42 -3.05 -6.03 -2.86
N GLU A 43 -3.15 -5.57 -4.10
CA GLU A 43 -2.40 -6.12 -5.23
C GLU A 43 -1.12 -5.32 -5.50
N GLY A 44 -0.92 -4.21 -4.78
CA GLY A 44 0.30 -3.42 -4.81
C GLY A 44 0.51 -2.63 -3.51
N LEU A 45 1.77 -2.32 -3.21
CA LEU A 45 2.17 -1.62 -2.00
C LEU A 45 3.23 -0.57 -2.31
N VAL A 46 2.97 0.68 -1.93
CA VAL A 46 3.96 1.76 -1.92
C VAL A 46 4.60 1.82 -0.55
N VAL A 47 5.88 1.47 -0.49
CA VAL A 47 6.68 1.38 0.74
C VAL A 47 7.71 2.49 0.85
N ARG A 48 8.18 2.71 2.09
CA ARG A 48 9.36 3.55 2.38
C ARG A 48 10.65 2.76 2.22
N THR A 49 11.78 3.47 2.10
CA THR A 49 13.12 2.88 1.96
C THR A 49 13.54 1.94 3.09
N TYR A 50 12.90 2.03 4.25
CA TYR A 50 13.22 1.20 5.43
C TYR A 50 12.22 0.07 5.67
N THR A 51 11.21 -0.12 4.81
CA THR A 51 10.29 -1.26 4.93
C THR A 51 11.02 -2.53 4.54
N ILE A 52 11.03 -3.51 5.44
CA ILE A 52 11.60 -4.83 5.19
C ILE A 52 10.48 -5.73 4.66
N VAL A 53 10.53 -6.03 3.37
CA VAL A 53 9.64 -6.99 2.73
C VAL A 53 10.30 -8.37 2.80
N ASN A 54 10.01 -9.11 3.86
CA ASN A 54 10.47 -10.49 4.08
C ASN A 54 9.28 -11.47 4.04
N GLU A 55 9.55 -12.76 4.23
CA GLU A 55 8.51 -13.81 4.25
C GLU A 55 7.38 -13.49 5.25
N SER A 56 7.74 -13.13 6.49
CA SER A 56 6.73 -12.77 7.51
C SER A 56 5.88 -11.55 7.14
N PHE A 57 6.37 -10.64 6.30
CA PHE A 57 5.58 -9.53 5.77
C PHE A 57 4.68 -10.00 4.64
N LEU A 58 5.20 -10.83 3.73
CA LEU A 58 4.46 -11.38 2.59
C LEU A 58 3.37 -12.37 3.02
N ASP A 59 3.52 -13.07 4.14
CA ASP A 59 2.49 -13.97 4.70
C ASP A 59 1.20 -13.22 5.10
N LYS A 60 1.26 -11.88 5.19
CA LYS A 60 0.13 -11.01 5.50
C LYS A 60 -0.52 -10.40 4.24
N ALA A 61 0.06 -10.63 3.07
CA ALA A 61 -0.37 -10.06 1.78
C ALA A 61 -1.22 -11.04 0.97
#